data_AF-A0A956TEV1-F1
#
_entry.id   AF-A0A956TEV1-F1
#
_cell.length_a   1.000
_cell.length_b   1.000
_cell.length_c   1.000
_cell.angle_alpha   90.00
_cell.angle_beta   90.00
_cell.angle_gamma   90.00
#
_symmetry.space_group_name_H-M   'P 1'
#
loop_
_entity.id
_entity.type
_entity.pdbx_description
1 polymer ?
#
loop_
_entity_poly.entity_id
_entity_poly.type
_entity_poly.pdbx_seq_one_letter_code
_entity_poly.pdbx_strand_id
1 'polypeptide(L)'
;PDGHLSKRPLRLFELKGARYVEFADPMSPLESLGLKPVWWDGEYAQYPARYLRFTDLEGNLLLTGQELAAQTRLEADQARAEAHQAKAEADQAKAEADQAKAEAEEAIARAARLAEQLRQAGLDPEQP
;
A
#
# COMPACT_ATOMS: atom_id res chain seq x y z
N PRO A 1 -29.59 -4.29 20.13
CA PRO A 1 -29.86 -4.90 21.46
C PRO A 1 -29.53 -3.90 22.58
N ASP A 2 -30.23 -2.77 22.57
CA ASP A 2 -30.01 -1.70 23.55
C ASP A 2 -30.92 -1.91 24.77
N GLY A 3 -30.36 -1.77 25.97
CA GLY A 3 -31.15 -1.62 27.20
C GLY A 3 -31.56 -2.90 27.95
N HIS A 4 -31.16 -4.10 27.51
CA HIS A 4 -31.51 -5.35 28.22
C HIS A 4 -30.75 -5.59 29.53
N LEU A 5 -29.55 -5.03 29.68
CA LEU A 5 -28.70 -5.24 30.87
C LEU A 5 -28.71 -4.05 31.83
N SER A 6 -28.85 -2.82 31.33
CA SER A 6 -28.81 -1.61 32.14
C SER A 6 -29.30 -0.39 31.33
N LYS A 7 -29.84 0.63 32.01
CA LYS A 7 -30.20 1.92 31.40
C LYS A 7 -28.98 2.71 30.89
N ARG A 8 -27.78 2.42 31.41
CA ARG A 8 -26.52 2.99 30.95
C ARG A 8 -25.83 2.01 29.99
N PRO A 9 -25.48 2.43 28.76
CA PRO A 9 -24.87 1.55 27.76
C PRO A 9 -23.43 1.15 28.09
N LEU A 10 -22.72 1.96 28.89
CA LEU A 10 -21.34 1.69 29.29
C LEU A 10 -21.10 2.13 30.74
N ARG A 11 -20.33 1.33 31.46
CA ARG A 11 -19.75 1.65 32.77
C ARG A 11 -18.31 1.16 32.77
N LEU A 12 -17.41 1.96 33.32
CA LEU A 12 -15.97 1.69 33.34
C LEU A 12 -15.50 1.71 34.80
N PHE A 13 -14.66 0.75 35.17
CA PHE A 13 -14.17 0.60 36.54
C PHE A 13 -12.65 0.45 36.56
N GLU A 14 -12.01 1.11 37.52
CA GLU A 14 -10.58 0.97 37.81
C GLU A 14 -10.39 0.18 39.10
N LEU A 15 -9.46 -0.77 39.12
CA LEU A 15 -9.06 -1.44 40.37
C LEU A 15 -8.05 -0.57 41.12
N LYS A 16 -8.48 0.05 42.24
CA LYS A 16 -7.63 0.84 43.13
C LYS A 16 -7.46 0.12 44.47
N GLY A 17 -6.27 -0.43 44.70
CA GLY A 17 -6.02 -1.29 45.86
C GLY A 17 -6.88 -2.55 45.78
N ALA A 18 -7.82 -2.74 46.71
CA ALA A 18 -8.73 -3.89 46.75
C ALA A 18 -10.18 -3.56 46.33
N ARG A 19 -10.43 -2.39 45.72
CA ARG A 19 -11.79 -1.96 45.32
C ARG A 19 -11.86 -1.52 43.86
N TYR A 20 -12.96 -1.82 43.21
CA TYR A 20 -13.33 -1.26 41.91
C TYR A 20 -13.98 0.11 42.12
N VAL A 21 -13.46 1.14 41.46
CA VAL A 21 -13.99 2.50 41.48
C VAL A 21 -14.54 2.82 40.09
N GLU A 22 -15.82 3.21 39.99
CA GLU A 22 -16.45 3.60 38.73
C GLU A 22 -15.88 4.95 38.25
N PHE A 23 -15.58 5.05 36.96
CA PHE A 23 -15.22 6.31 36.33
C PHE A 23 -16.44 7.25 36.28
N ALA A 24 -16.20 8.55 36.47
CA ALA A 24 -17.24 9.56 36.34
C ALA A 24 -17.77 9.67 34.90
N ASP A 25 -16.86 9.59 33.92
CA ASP A 25 -17.18 9.50 32.51
C ASP A 25 -16.48 8.26 31.91
N PRO A 26 -17.23 7.24 31.46
CA PRO A 26 -16.64 6.05 30.86
C PRO A 26 -15.99 6.31 29.49
N MET A 27 -16.20 7.49 28.88
CA MET A 27 -15.56 7.90 27.63
C MET A 27 -14.28 8.71 27.84
N SER A 28 -13.92 9.03 29.09
CA SER A 28 -12.69 9.75 29.38
C SER A 28 -11.45 8.93 29.00
N PRO A 29 -10.34 9.57 28.60
CA PRO A 29 -9.09 8.87 28.33
C PRO A 29 -8.62 8.02 29.52
N LEU A 30 -8.25 6.79 29.22
CA LEU A 30 -7.57 5.86 30.11
C LEU A 30 -6.07 6.12 30.03
N GLU A 31 -5.63 7.23 30.63
CA GLU A 31 -4.23 7.73 30.65
C GLU A 31 -3.21 6.62 30.96
N SER A 32 -3.50 5.76 31.95
CA SER A 32 -2.61 4.66 32.35
C SER A 32 -2.45 3.57 31.30
N LEU A 33 -3.39 3.47 30.36
CA LEU A 33 -3.35 2.52 29.24
C LEU A 33 -2.94 3.20 27.93
N GLY A 34 -2.88 4.53 27.88
CA GLY A 34 -2.69 5.27 26.62
C GLY A 34 -3.86 5.09 25.64
N LEU A 35 -5.06 4.81 26.14
CA LEU A 35 -6.23 4.51 25.31
C LEU A 35 -7.37 5.46 25.60
N LYS A 36 -8.26 5.67 24.63
CA LYS A 36 -9.53 6.37 24.83
C LYS A 36 -10.68 5.53 24.27
N PRO A 37 -11.70 5.19 25.09
CA PRO A 37 -12.89 4.52 24.58
C PRO A 37 -13.63 5.41 23.57
N VAL A 38 -14.18 4.81 22.51
CA VAL A 38 -14.97 5.50 21.50
C VAL A 38 -16.15 4.65 21.07
N TRP A 39 -17.29 5.31 20.82
CA TRP A 39 -18.40 4.67 20.12
C TRP A 39 -18.12 4.67 18.63
N TRP A 40 -18.17 3.50 18.03
CA TRP A 40 -17.92 3.32 16.61
C TRP A 40 -19.10 2.61 15.96
N ASP A 41 -19.69 3.27 14.96
CA ASP A 41 -20.75 2.71 14.15
C ASP A 41 -20.13 2.02 12.92
N GLY A 42 -20.38 0.72 12.78
CA GLY A 42 -19.86 -0.03 11.66
C GLY A 42 -20.15 -1.53 11.78
N GLU A 43 -19.43 -2.32 11.01
CA GLU A 43 -19.60 -3.77 10.96
C GLU A 43 -18.47 -4.47 11.68
N TYR A 44 -18.80 -5.37 12.61
CA TYR A 44 -17.84 -6.28 13.23
C TYR A 44 -18.34 -7.70 13.15
N ALA A 45 -17.50 -8.61 12.65
CA ALA A 45 -17.86 -10.01 12.41
C ALA A 45 -19.17 -10.18 11.60
N GLN A 46 -19.38 -9.35 10.57
CA GLN A 46 -20.56 -9.33 9.70
C GLN A 46 -21.85 -8.81 10.34
N TYR A 47 -21.76 -8.21 11.53
CA TYR A 47 -22.89 -7.60 12.20
C TYR A 47 -22.74 -6.08 12.21
N PRO A 48 -23.64 -5.33 11.53
CA PRO A 48 -23.66 -3.89 11.63
C PRO A 48 -24.30 -3.48 12.95
N ALA A 49 -23.57 -2.75 13.78
CA ALA A 49 -24.05 -2.22 15.04
C ALA A 49 -23.17 -1.07 15.53
N ARG A 50 -23.55 -0.50 16.67
CA ARG A 50 -22.72 0.43 17.43
C ARG A 50 -21.86 -0.37 18.41
N TYR A 51 -20.55 -0.35 18.20
CA TYR A 51 -19.57 -1.04 19.02
C TYR A 51 -18.80 -0.09 19.92
N LEU A 52 -18.27 -0.62 21.01
CA LEU A 52 -17.23 0.03 21.80
C LEU A 52 -15.86 -0.33 21.21
N ARG A 53 -15.09 0.67 20.82
CA ARG A 53 -13.70 0.52 20.36
C ARG A 53 -12.78 1.42 21.17
N PHE A 54 -11.48 1.35 20.89
CA PHE A 54 -10.47 2.19 21.51
C PHE A 54 -9.70 2.95 20.44
N THR A 55 -9.39 4.21 20.73
CA THR A 55 -8.34 4.96 20.04
C THR A 55 -7.12 5.05 20.94
N ASP A 56 -5.96 5.38 20.36
CA ASP A 56 -4.85 5.89 21.16
C ASP A 56 -5.18 7.30 21.70
N LEU A 57 -4.25 7.90 22.44
CA LEU A 57 -4.42 9.25 22.98
C LEU A 57 -4.45 10.34 21.88
N GLU A 58 -3.90 10.05 20.69
CA GLU A 58 -3.89 10.96 19.54
C GLU A 58 -5.20 10.90 18.74
N GLY A 59 -6.01 9.87 18.97
CA GLY A 59 -7.31 9.67 18.31
C GLY A 59 -7.28 8.65 17.17
N ASN A 60 -6.18 7.94 16.96
CA ASN A 60 -6.11 6.89 15.95
C ASN A 60 -6.82 5.63 16.45
N LEU A 61 -7.74 5.10 15.64
CA LEU A 61 -8.51 3.92 16.00
C LEU A 61 -7.62 2.67 16.03
N LEU A 62 -7.63 1.93 17.13
CA LEU A 62 -6.92 0.66 17.21
C LEU A 62 -7.62 -0.37 16.33
N LEU A 63 -6.91 -0.81 15.30
CA LEU A 63 -7.37 -1.86 14.41
C LEU A 63 -7.39 -3.21 15.14
N THR A 64 -8.41 -4.01 14.83
CA THR A 64 -8.44 -5.42 15.20
C THR A 64 -7.41 -6.19 14.39
N GLY A 65 -7.02 -7.39 14.85
CA GLY A 65 -6.08 -8.23 14.09
C GLY A 65 -6.57 -8.57 12.68
N GLN A 66 -7.89 -8.69 12.47
CA GLN A 66 -8.47 -8.91 11.14
C GLN A 66 -8.35 -7.67 10.24
N GLU A 67 -8.64 -6.48 10.77
CA GLU A 67 -8.51 -5.23 10.02
C GLU A 67 -7.05 -4.94 9.66
N LEU A 68 -6.12 -5.16 10.60
CA LEU A 68 -4.70 -5.01 10.34
C LEU A 68 -4.23 -6.00 9.26
N ALA A 69 -4.63 -7.27 9.35
CA ALA A 69 -4.30 -8.26 8.33
C ALA A 69 -4.88 -7.89 6.95
N ALA A 70 -6.10 -7.35 6.90
CA ALA A 70 -6.71 -6.87 5.68
C ALA A 70 -5.94 -5.67 5.08
N GLN A 71 -5.54 -4.71 5.92
CA GLN A 71 -4.73 -3.57 5.52
C GLN A 71 -3.37 -4.02 4.97
N THR A 72 -2.63 -4.84 5.71
CA THR A 72 -1.33 -5.36 5.26
C THR A 72 -1.45 -6.16 3.97
N ARG A 73 -2.54 -6.92 3.79
CA ARG A 73 -2.78 -7.64 2.54
C ARG A 73 -3.01 -6.68 1.37
N LEU A 74 -3.81 -5.64 1.56
CA LEU A 74 -4.04 -4.62 0.54
C LEU A 74 -2.73 -3.93 0.14
N GLU A 75 -1.91 -3.55 1.10
CA GLU A 75 -0.59 -2.95 0.87
C GLU A 75 0.34 -3.91 0.12
N ALA A 76 0.35 -5.19 0.50
CA ALA A 76 1.15 -6.21 -0.18
C ALA A 76 0.69 -6.43 -1.63
N ASP A 77 -0.62 -6.42 -1.88
CA ASP A 77 -1.18 -6.56 -3.22
C ASP A 77 -0.88 -5.32 -4.09
N GLN A 78 -0.92 -4.11 -3.51
CA GLN A 78 -0.48 -2.88 -4.19
C GLN A 78 1.00 -2.91 -4.55
N ALA A 79 1.88 -3.25 -3.60
CA ALA A 79 3.32 -3.35 -3.85
C ALA A 79 3.65 -4.40 -4.92
N ARG A 80 2.90 -5.50 -4.98
CA ARG A 80 3.03 -6.51 -6.05
C ARG A 80 2.61 -5.98 -7.40
N ALA A 81 1.52 -5.22 -7.47
CA ALA A 81 1.07 -4.59 -8.71
C ALA A 81 2.11 -3.60 -9.25
N GLU A 82 2.67 -2.77 -8.38
CA GLU A 82 3.74 -1.82 -8.73
C GLU A 82 5.01 -2.55 -9.21
N ALA A 83 5.43 -3.60 -8.52
CA ALA A 83 6.58 -4.41 -8.93
C ALA A 83 6.37 -5.08 -10.29
N HIS A 84 5.16 -5.55 -10.57
CA HIS A 84 4.82 -6.12 -11.87
C HIS A 84 4.86 -5.07 -12.97
N GLN A 85 4.35 -3.87 -12.71
CA GLN A 85 4.39 -2.76 -13.67
C GLN A 85 5.84 -2.35 -13.98
N ALA A 86 6.66 -2.13 -12.95
CA ALA A 86 8.07 -1.79 -13.12
C ALA A 86 8.84 -2.85 -13.92
N LYS A 87 8.52 -4.14 -13.73
CA LYS A 87 9.12 -5.22 -14.52
C LYS A 87 8.69 -5.15 -15.99
N ALA A 88 7.41 -4.91 -16.26
CA ALA A 88 6.91 -4.77 -17.63
C ALA A 88 7.57 -3.59 -18.36
N GLU A 89 7.74 -2.46 -17.67
CA GLU A 89 8.44 -1.29 -18.22
C GLU A 89 9.92 -1.58 -18.49
N ALA A 90 10.60 -2.31 -17.60
CA ALA A 90 11.98 -2.72 -17.81
C ALA A 90 12.14 -3.69 -19.00
N ASP A 91 11.23 -4.65 -19.13
CA ASP A 91 11.21 -5.60 -20.25
C ASP A 91 10.95 -4.88 -21.57
N GLN A 92 10.05 -3.88 -21.60
CA GLN A 92 9.80 -3.04 -22.76
C GLN A 92 11.04 -2.21 -23.14
N ALA A 93 11.65 -1.52 -22.18
CA ALA A 93 12.85 -0.71 -22.42
C ALA A 93 14.00 -1.57 -22.95
N LYS A 94 14.13 -2.81 -22.48
CA LYS A 94 15.12 -3.77 -22.99
C LYS A 94 14.82 -4.18 -24.43
N ALA A 95 13.56 -4.47 -24.75
CA ALA A 95 13.15 -4.80 -26.11
C ALA A 95 13.43 -3.65 -27.10
N GLU A 96 13.13 -2.41 -26.69
CA GLU A 96 13.43 -1.20 -27.47
C GLU A 96 14.94 -1.02 -27.67
N ALA A 97 15.75 -1.24 -26.63
CA ALA A 97 17.20 -1.16 -26.73
C ALA A 97 17.80 -2.23 -27.66
N ASP A 98 17.27 -3.47 -27.60
CA ASP A 98 17.70 -4.56 -28.47
C ASP A 98 17.30 -4.30 -29.93
N GLN A 99 16.11 -3.74 -30.17
CA GLN A 99 15.69 -3.31 -31.51
C GLN A 99 16.59 -2.20 -32.06
N ALA A 100 16.87 -1.17 -31.26
CA ALA A 100 17.74 -0.07 -31.68
C ALA A 100 19.16 -0.55 -32.04
N LYS A 101 19.69 -1.54 -31.32
CA LYS A 101 20.97 -2.17 -31.65
C LYS A 101 20.91 -2.91 -32.98
N ALA A 102 19.87 -3.71 -33.21
CA ALA A 102 19.71 -4.44 -34.46
C ALA A 102 19.61 -3.49 -35.67
N GLU A 103 18.86 -2.40 -35.53
CA GLU A 103 18.75 -1.36 -36.58
C GLU A 103 20.08 -0.66 -36.84
N ALA A 104 20.86 -0.37 -35.79
CA ALA A 104 22.20 0.21 -35.94
C ALA A 104 23.17 -0.74 -36.65
N GLU A 105 23.18 -2.03 -36.29
CA GLU A 105 24.00 -3.05 -36.95
C GLU A 105 23.62 -3.20 -38.43
N GLU A 106 22.32 -3.19 -38.75
CA GLU A 106 21.87 -3.26 -40.13
C GLU A 106 22.28 -2.01 -40.94
N ALA A 107 22.15 -0.82 -40.35
CA ALA A 107 22.59 0.43 -40.98
C ALA A 107 24.10 0.42 -41.27
N ILE A 108 24.91 -0.05 -40.32
CA ILE A 108 26.37 -0.23 -40.50
C ILE A 108 26.65 -1.21 -41.65
N ALA A 109 25.98 -2.35 -41.68
CA ALA A 109 26.17 -3.36 -42.72
C ALA A 109 25.75 -2.86 -44.12
N ARG A 110 24.68 -2.07 -44.21
CA ARG A 110 24.23 -1.43 -45.45
C ARG A 110 25.22 -0.36 -45.92
N ALA A 111 25.69 0.50 -45.01
CA ALA A 111 26.69 1.52 -45.32
C ALA A 111 28.01 0.89 -45.82
N ALA A 112 28.48 -0.17 -45.18
CA ALA A 112 29.67 -0.90 -45.59
C ALA A 112 29.54 -1.50 -47.00
N ARG A 113 28.38 -2.09 -47.33
CA ARG A 113 28.10 -2.62 -48.68
C ARG A 113 28.05 -1.52 -49.74
N LEU A 114 27.43 -0.39 -49.44
CA LEU A 114 27.35 0.74 -50.37
C LEU A 114 28.74 1.32 -50.64
N ALA A 115 29.56 1.50 -49.60
CA ALA A 115 30.94 1.96 -49.75
C ALA A 115 31.77 1.03 -50.64
N GLU A 116 31.57 -0.30 -50.51
CA GLU A 116 32.24 -1.27 -51.38
C GLU A 116 31.77 -1.17 -52.84
N GLN A 117 30.47 -1.00 -53.09
CA GLN A 117 29.93 -0.81 -54.44
C GLN A 117 30.47 0.48 -55.10
N LEU A 118 30.58 1.57 -54.34
CA LEU A 118 31.15 2.84 -54.82
C LEU A 118 32.63 2.67 -55.21
N ARG A 119 33.43 1.99 -54.37
CA ARG A 119 34.82 1.66 -54.69
C ARG A 119 34.95 0.85 -55.99
N GLN A 120 34.08 -0.13 -56.20
CA GLN A 120 34.07 -0.93 -57.44
C GLN A 120 33.67 -0.11 -58.68
N ALA A 121 32.84 0.92 -58.50
CA ALA A 121 32.47 1.85 -59.56
C ALA A 121 33.55 2.92 -59.83
N GLY A 122 34.67 2.91 -59.10
CA GLY A 122 35.77 3.89 -59.26
C GLY A 122 35.48 5.26 -58.64
N LEU A 123 34.44 5.36 -57.81
CA LEU A 123 34.06 6.56 -57.06
C LEU A 123 34.54 6.39 -55.62
N ASP A 124 35.42 7.26 -55.14
CA ASP A 124 35.99 7.16 -53.80
C ASP A 124 34.96 7.63 -52.75
N PRO A 125 34.44 6.75 -51.87
CA PRO A 125 33.36 7.09 -50.95
C PRO A 125 33.80 7.94 -49.74
N GLU A 126 35.10 8.24 -49.60
CA GLU A 126 35.68 9.02 -48.48
C GLU A 126 36.01 10.48 -48.82
N GLN A 127 35.57 11.00 -49.98
CA GLN A 127 35.72 12.44 -50.25
C GLN A 127 34.59 13.24 -49.58
N PRO A 128 34.91 14.24 -48.73
CA PRO A 128 33.93 15.11 -48.10
C PRO A 128 33.19 16.03 -49.10
#